data_AF-A0A520USL1-F1
#
_entry.id   AF-A0A520USL1-F1
#
_cell.length_a   1.000
_cell.length_b   1.000
_cell.length_c   1.000
_cell.angle_alpha   90.00
_cell.angle_beta   90.00
_cell.angle_gamma   90.00
#
_symmetry.space_group_name_H-M   'P 1'
#
loop_
_entity.id
_entity.type
_entity.pdbx_description
1 polymer ?
#
loop_
_entity_poly.entity_id
_entity_poly.type
_entity_poly.pdbx_seq_one_letter_code
_entity_poly.pdbx_strand_id
1 'polypeptide(L)'
;MKKLLFTLTLVFSAVGYSQDLDLSNAFKADFNIDSITLGVESSTVNCSGAAIGYENGDYSAVYLTYHFTNRMDTTDSGEFTGLVWAQNGENFLQGTLQGIWRRKGQEFELITLDNINDGNIIFAVGKLNFAKRTLNFDASVVD
;
A
#
# COMPACT_ATOMS: atom_id res chain seq x y z
N MET A 1 -25.21 30.57 34.15
CA MET A 1 -24.95 29.12 34.29
C MET A 1 -25.35 28.32 33.05
N LYS A 2 -26.58 28.41 32.54
CA LYS A 2 -27.02 27.65 31.34
C LYS A 2 -26.16 27.89 30.09
N LYS A 3 -25.76 29.13 29.82
CA LYS A 3 -24.88 29.47 28.68
C LYS A 3 -23.47 28.87 28.82
N LEU A 4 -22.92 28.86 30.04
CA LEU A 4 -21.60 28.29 30.34
C LEU A 4 -21.60 26.76 30.20
N LEU A 5 -22.70 26.11 30.61
CA LEU A 5 -22.88 24.67 30.45
C LEU A 5 -22.93 24.27 28.97
N PHE A 6 -23.62 25.06 28.14
CA PHE A 6 -23.75 24.84 26.70
C PHE A 6 -22.41 25.03 25.96
N THR A 7 -21.61 26.04 26.35
CA THR A 7 -20.27 26.25 25.80
C THR A 7 -19.33 25.10 26.15
N LEU A 8 -19.43 24.56 27.36
CA LEU A 8 -18.60 23.42 27.79
C LEU A 8 -18.92 22.14 27.01
N THR A 9 -20.20 21.92 26.64
CA THR A 9 -20.60 20.74 25.86
C THR A 9 -20.05 20.77 24.43
N LEU A 10 -19.95 21.97 23.82
CA LEU A 10 -19.47 22.15 22.45
C LEU A 10 -17.95 21.92 22.29
N VAL A 11 -17.18 22.14 23.37
CA VAL A 11 -15.72 21.94 23.37
C VAL A 11 -15.36 20.46 23.51
N PHE A 12 -16.15 19.67 24.25
CA PHE A 12 -15.91 18.23 24.40
C PHE A 12 -16.23 17.42 23.13
N SER A 13 -17.12 17.91 22.25
CA SER A 13 -17.40 17.24 20.97
C SER A 13 -16.29 17.42 19.92
N ALA A 14 -15.28 18.26 20.19
CA ALA A 14 -14.17 18.50 19.26
C ALA A 14 -12.98 17.55 19.48
N VAL A 15 -13.06 16.62 20.45
CA VAL A 15 -12.03 15.59 20.66
C VAL A 15 -12.27 14.46 19.67
N GLY A 16 -11.82 14.66 18.43
CA GLY A 16 -11.77 13.60 17.43
C GLY A 16 -10.65 12.62 17.76
N TYR A 17 -10.97 11.33 17.86
CA TYR A 17 -9.96 10.28 17.89
C TYR A 17 -9.41 10.12 16.46
N SER A 18 -8.15 10.48 16.24
CA SER A 18 -7.41 9.97 15.08
C SER A 18 -6.95 8.57 15.45
N GLN A 19 -7.37 7.57 14.68
CA GLN A 19 -6.78 6.23 14.79
C GLN A 19 -5.57 6.19 13.87
N ASP A 20 -4.43 5.78 14.42
CA ASP A 20 -3.31 5.37 13.60
C ASP A 20 -3.69 4.06 12.89
N LEU A 21 -3.15 3.86 11.69
CA LEU A 21 -3.31 2.61 10.96
C LEU A 21 -2.56 1.52 11.73
N ASP A 22 -3.30 0.58 12.30
CA ASP A 22 -2.71 -0.53 13.07
C ASP A 22 -2.17 -1.60 12.11
N LEU A 23 -0.85 -1.60 11.92
CA LEU A 23 -0.10 -2.63 11.20
C LEU A 23 0.69 -3.54 12.15
N SER A 24 0.29 -3.62 13.43
CA SER A 24 1.05 -4.38 14.44
C SER A 24 1.15 -5.88 14.15
N ASN A 25 0.16 -6.46 13.46
CA ASN A 25 0.14 -7.85 13.02
C ASN A 25 0.36 -8.00 11.50
N ALA A 26 1.00 -7.03 10.86
CA ALA A 26 1.22 -7.04 9.43
C ALA A 26 2.13 -8.19 8.99
N PHE A 27 1.77 -8.86 7.89
CA PHE A 27 2.65 -9.77 7.17
C PHE A 27 3.66 -8.99 6.34
N LYS A 28 4.79 -9.61 6.03
CA LYS A 28 5.89 -8.98 5.30
C LYS A 28 5.85 -9.39 3.84
N ALA A 29 5.95 -8.41 2.95
CA ALA A 29 6.08 -8.65 1.53
C ALA A 29 7.34 -7.96 1.01
N ASP A 30 8.37 -8.74 0.69
CA ASP A 30 9.67 -8.24 0.28
C ASP A 30 9.89 -8.52 -1.22
N PHE A 31 10.08 -7.44 -1.99
CA PHE A 31 10.23 -7.52 -3.44
C PHE A 31 11.48 -6.82 -3.94
N ASN A 32 12.01 -7.32 -5.06
CA ASN A 32 13.04 -6.67 -5.84
C ASN A 32 12.43 -6.07 -7.11
N ILE A 33 12.99 -4.97 -7.59
CA ILE A 33 12.62 -4.36 -8.87
C ILE A 33 13.32 -5.13 -9.99
N ASP A 34 12.53 -5.71 -10.89
CA ASP A 34 13.02 -6.47 -12.05
C ASP A 34 13.25 -5.56 -13.26
N SER A 35 12.34 -4.62 -13.49
CA SER A 35 12.44 -3.69 -14.62
C SER A 35 11.64 -2.41 -14.39
N ILE A 36 12.05 -1.34 -15.09
CA ILE A 36 11.35 -0.06 -15.13
C ILE A 36 11.24 0.37 -16.59
N THR A 37 10.03 0.74 -17.00
CA THR A 37 9.77 1.39 -18.30
C THR A 37 9.28 2.80 -18.04
N LEU A 38 10.04 3.79 -18.51
CA LEU A 38 9.65 5.19 -18.40
C LEU A 38 8.72 5.55 -19.57
N GLY A 39 7.59 6.16 -19.25
CA GLY A 39 6.66 6.70 -20.24
C GLY A 39 6.28 8.15 -19.92
N VAL A 40 5.72 8.84 -20.91
CA VAL A 40 5.31 10.24 -20.80
C VAL A 40 4.11 10.39 -19.86
N GLU A 41 3.12 9.52 -20.00
CA GLU A 41 1.87 9.56 -19.20
C GLU A 41 1.93 8.65 -17.96
N SER A 42 2.69 7.55 -18.06
CA SER A 42 2.82 6.59 -16.98
C SER A 42 4.15 5.86 -17.07
N SER A 43 4.74 5.56 -15.92
CA SER A 43 5.90 4.69 -15.81
C SER A 43 5.50 3.34 -15.24
N THR A 44 6.03 2.26 -15.82
CA THR A 44 5.75 0.90 -15.37
C THR A 44 6.92 0.36 -14.56
N VAL A 45 6.64 -0.24 -13.40
CA VAL A 45 7.64 -0.92 -12.56
C VAL A 45 7.19 -2.35 -12.34
N ASN A 46 8.03 -3.30 -12.70
CA ASN A 46 7.79 -4.72 -12.42
C ASN A 46 8.66 -5.17 -11.25
N CYS A 47 8.07 -5.93 -10.34
CA CYS A 47 8.74 -6.45 -9.17
C CYS A 47 8.43 -7.94 -8.99
N SER A 48 9.33 -8.64 -8.31
CA SER A 48 9.11 -10.01 -7.88
C SER A 48 9.75 -10.30 -6.52
N GLY A 49 9.22 -11.30 -5.82
CA GLY A 49 9.71 -11.68 -4.50
C GLY A 49 8.71 -12.55 -3.75
N ALA A 50 8.61 -12.33 -2.43
CA ALA A 50 7.83 -13.19 -1.55
C ALA A 50 6.94 -12.40 -0.58
N ALA A 51 5.80 -12.97 -0.24
CA ALA A 51 4.91 -12.51 0.82
C ALA A 51 4.73 -13.61 1.86
N ILE A 52 5.18 -13.36 3.08
CA ILE A 52 5.27 -14.35 4.17
C ILE A 52 4.45 -13.88 5.37
N GLY A 53 3.60 -14.76 5.89
CA GLY A 53 2.67 -14.50 6.99
C GLY A 53 1.26 -14.15 6.53
N TYR A 54 0.93 -14.30 5.25
CA TYR A 54 -0.43 -14.08 4.76
C TYR A 54 -1.35 -15.23 5.22
N GLU A 55 -2.56 -14.90 5.67
CA GLU A 55 -3.46 -15.86 6.32
C GLU A 55 -3.83 -17.07 5.44
N ASN A 56 -3.91 -16.88 4.12
CA ASN A 56 -4.24 -17.93 3.16
C ASN A 56 -2.98 -18.62 2.60
N GLY A 57 -1.83 -18.43 3.24
CA GLY A 57 -0.58 -19.14 2.99
C GLY A 57 0.57 -18.24 2.53
N ASP A 58 1.79 -18.73 2.75
CA ASP A 58 3.01 -18.06 2.30
C ASP A 58 3.21 -18.20 0.79
N TYR A 59 3.48 -17.08 0.12
CA TYR A 59 3.76 -17.04 -1.31
C TYR A 59 5.22 -16.71 -1.56
N SER A 60 6.00 -17.71 -1.95
CA SER A 60 7.43 -17.55 -2.27
C SER A 60 7.71 -17.01 -3.67
N ALA A 61 6.69 -17.01 -4.54
CA ALA A 61 6.74 -16.47 -5.89
C ALA A 61 5.56 -15.53 -6.13
N VAL A 62 5.82 -14.24 -5.95
CA VAL A 62 4.88 -13.14 -6.19
C VAL A 62 5.46 -12.27 -7.31
N TYR A 63 4.61 -11.85 -8.25
CA TYR A 63 4.94 -10.93 -9.33
C TYR A 63 3.99 -9.75 -9.30
N LEU A 64 4.53 -8.55 -9.43
CA LEU A 64 3.79 -7.30 -9.38
C LEU A 64 4.13 -6.46 -10.61
N THR A 65 3.11 -5.82 -11.16
CA THR A 65 3.27 -4.76 -12.15
C THR A 65 2.56 -3.52 -11.65
N TYR A 66 3.28 -2.41 -11.54
CA TYR A 66 2.76 -1.11 -11.16
C TYR A 66 2.79 -0.15 -12.35
N HIS A 67 1.76 0.67 -12.47
CA HIS A 67 1.66 1.80 -13.38
C HIS A 67 1.54 3.08 -12.55
N PHE A 68 2.64 3.82 -12.44
CA PHE A 68 2.71 5.09 -11.72
C PHE A 68 2.24 6.23 -12.63
N THR A 69 1.44 7.14 -12.07
CA THR A 69 0.96 8.37 -12.69
C THR A 69 1.03 9.54 -11.69
N ASN A 70 0.81 10.76 -12.18
CA ASN A 70 0.68 11.97 -11.38
C ASN A 70 -0.33 12.93 -12.03
N ARG A 71 -1.60 12.51 -12.08
CA ARG A 71 -2.67 13.22 -12.81
C ARG A 71 -2.95 14.62 -12.30
N MET A 72 -2.59 14.89 -11.05
CA MET A 72 -2.81 16.18 -10.40
C MET A 72 -1.54 17.05 -10.37
N ASP A 73 -0.47 16.64 -11.07
CA ASP A 73 0.83 17.34 -11.11
C ASP A 73 1.37 17.70 -9.71
N THR A 74 1.15 16.83 -8.74
CA THR A 74 1.61 17.07 -7.37
C THR A 74 3.12 16.94 -7.26
N THR A 75 3.73 17.79 -6.44
CA THR A 75 5.17 17.70 -6.17
C THR A 75 5.45 16.54 -5.24
N ASP A 76 6.41 15.68 -5.62
CA ASP A 76 6.90 14.57 -4.79
C ASP A 76 5.79 13.58 -4.35
N SER A 77 4.68 13.51 -5.08
CA SER A 77 3.61 12.53 -4.87
C SER A 77 2.87 12.22 -6.17
N GLY A 78 2.04 11.19 -6.12
CA GLY A 78 1.12 10.83 -7.20
C GLY A 78 0.37 9.56 -6.85
N GLU A 79 -0.15 8.90 -7.87
CA GLU A 79 -0.99 7.71 -7.75
C GLU A 79 -0.46 6.56 -8.59
N PHE A 80 -0.95 5.36 -8.30
CA PHE A 80 -0.64 4.18 -9.11
C PHE A 80 -1.81 3.21 -9.14
N THR A 81 -1.82 2.41 -10.20
CA THR A 81 -2.56 1.15 -10.26
C THR A 81 -1.57 0.01 -10.44
N GLY A 82 -1.99 -1.22 -10.21
CA GLY A 82 -1.15 -2.37 -10.43
C GLY A 82 -1.91 -3.69 -10.41
N LEU A 83 -1.16 -4.74 -10.67
CA LEU A 83 -1.60 -6.13 -10.64
C LEU A 83 -0.64 -6.94 -9.79
N VAL A 84 -1.18 -7.93 -9.09
CA VAL A 84 -0.41 -8.96 -8.40
C VAL A 84 -0.85 -10.32 -8.88
N TRP A 85 0.12 -11.21 -9.05
CA TRP A 85 -0.09 -12.64 -9.24
C TRP A 85 0.88 -13.39 -8.34
N ALA A 86 0.41 -14.43 -7.65
CA ALA A 86 1.27 -15.31 -6.87
C ALA A 86 0.81 -16.76 -6.93
N GLN A 87 1.75 -17.67 -6.67
CA GLN A 87 1.47 -19.10 -6.62
C GLN A 87 2.09 -19.75 -5.39
N ASN A 88 1.30 -20.59 -4.71
CA ASN A 88 1.75 -21.53 -3.70
C ASN A 88 1.12 -22.90 -3.98
N GLY A 89 1.89 -23.79 -4.64
CA GLY A 89 1.38 -25.08 -5.08
C GLY A 89 0.23 -24.92 -6.09
N GLU A 90 -0.96 -25.44 -5.74
CA GLU A 90 -2.20 -25.30 -6.53
C GLU A 90 -3.01 -24.05 -6.17
N ASN A 91 -2.57 -23.28 -5.16
CA ASN A 91 -3.21 -22.03 -4.78
C ASN A 91 -2.67 -20.88 -5.63
N PHE A 92 -3.57 -20.14 -6.28
CA PHE A 92 -3.26 -18.99 -7.12
C PHE A 92 -3.92 -17.75 -6.55
N LEU A 93 -3.10 -16.73 -6.28
CA LEU A 93 -3.54 -15.42 -5.82
C LEU A 93 -3.43 -14.44 -6.99
N GLN A 94 -4.48 -13.66 -7.19
CA GLN A 94 -4.54 -12.60 -8.20
C GLN A 94 -5.24 -11.40 -7.61
N GLY A 95 -4.78 -10.20 -7.94
CA GLY A 95 -5.41 -9.00 -7.42
C GLY A 95 -5.06 -7.74 -8.19
N THR A 96 -5.84 -6.69 -7.90
CA THR A 96 -5.59 -5.34 -8.38
C THR A 96 -5.09 -4.47 -7.24
N LEU A 97 -4.05 -3.69 -7.49
CA LEU A 97 -3.41 -2.80 -6.53
C LEU A 97 -3.78 -1.35 -6.87
N GLN A 98 -4.17 -0.55 -5.90
CA GLN A 98 -4.54 0.85 -6.15
C GLN A 98 -4.13 1.72 -4.96
N GLY A 99 -3.34 2.75 -5.24
CA GLY A 99 -2.75 3.52 -4.17
C GLY A 99 -2.13 4.85 -4.58
N ILE A 100 -1.51 5.46 -3.59
CA ILE A 100 -0.74 6.70 -3.73
C ILE A 100 0.70 6.48 -3.33
N TRP A 101 1.59 7.27 -3.91
CA TRP A 101 2.98 7.32 -3.51
C TRP A 101 3.36 8.74 -3.07
N ARG A 102 4.32 8.85 -2.14
CA ARG A 102 4.94 10.11 -1.77
C ARG A 102 6.42 9.93 -1.50
N ARG A 103 7.23 10.91 -1.87
CA ARG A 103 8.68 10.89 -1.62
C ARG A 103 8.97 11.14 -0.14
N LYS A 104 9.90 10.38 0.40
CA LYS A 104 10.47 10.49 1.76
C LYS A 104 12.00 10.50 1.63
N GLY A 105 12.55 11.65 1.23
CA GLY A 105 13.98 11.81 0.99
C GLY A 105 14.47 10.95 -0.18
N GLN A 106 15.20 9.87 0.13
CA GLN A 106 15.75 8.93 -0.85
C GLN A 106 14.80 7.76 -1.18
N GLU A 107 13.74 7.59 -0.40
CA GLU A 107 12.75 6.50 -0.55
C GLU A 107 11.40 7.08 -0.96
N PHE A 108 10.52 6.21 -1.42
CA PHE A 108 9.14 6.53 -1.76
C PHE A 108 8.25 5.64 -0.91
N GLU A 109 7.34 6.27 -0.17
CA GLU A 109 6.31 5.60 0.61
C GLU A 109 5.12 5.34 -0.30
N LEU A 110 4.67 4.10 -0.38
CA LEU A 110 3.45 3.69 -1.08
C LEU A 110 2.39 3.37 -0.04
N ILE A 111 1.15 3.77 -0.29
CA ILE A 111 -0.01 3.42 0.53
C ILE A 111 -1.08 2.87 -0.42
N THR A 112 -1.51 1.63 -0.20
CA THR A 112 -2.36 0.92 -1.16
C THR A 112 -3.50 0.17 -0.48
N LEU A 113 -4.60 0.04 -1.23
CA LEU A 113 -5.70 -0.87 -0.94
C LEU A 113 -5.81 -1.82 -2.13
N ASP A 114 -5.64 -3.10 -1.83
CA ASP A 114 -5.50 -4.14 -2.83
C ASP A 114 -6.68 -5.10 -2.74
N ASN A 115 -7.28 -5.41 -3.88
CA ASN A 115 -8.43 -6.31 -3.97
C ASN A 115 -7.98 -7.67 -4.49
N ILE A 116 -8.12 -8.72 -3.68
CA ILE A 116 -7.60 -10.06 -3.95
C ILE A 116 -8.74 -11.03 -4.29
N ASN A 117 -8.46 -12.00 -5.17
CA ASN A 117 -9.43 -12.99 -5.66
C ASN A 117 -9.95 -13.98 -4.61
N ASP A 118 -9.36 -14.02 -3.41
CA ASP A 118 -9.86 -14.81 -2.28
C ASP A 118 -10.90 -14.06 -1.43
N GLY A 119 -11.24 -12.82 -1.82
CA GLY A 119 -12.23 -11.98 -1.15
C GLY A 119 -11.63 -10.99 -0.15
N ASN A 120 -10.31 -11.07 0.10
CA ASN A 120 -9.64 -10.17 1.02
C ASN A 120 -9.34 -8.81 0.39
N ILE A 121 -9.44 -7.78 1.22
CA ILE A 121 -8.87 -6.46 0.93
C ILE A 121 -7.60 -6.34 1.76
N ILE A 122 -6.48 -6.04 1.11
CA ILE A 122 -5.20 -5.83 1.78
C ILE A 122 -4.93 -4.33 1.84
N PHE A 123 -4.65 -3.82 3.03
CA PHE A 123 -4.04 -2.52 3.21
C PHE A 123 -2.53 -2.70 3.39
N ALA A 124 -1.73 -1.96 2.62
CA ALA A 124 -0.28 -2.06 2.73
C ALA A 124 0.44 -0.71 2.66
N VAL A 125 1.52 -0.60 3.43
CA VAL A 125 2.45 0.53 3.41
C VAL A 125 3.80 0.04 2.92
N GLY A 126 4.21 0.55 1.76
CA GLY A 126 5.40 0.13 1.03
C GLY A 126 6.53 1.14 1.12
N LYS A 127 7.77 0.65 1.06
CA LYS A 127 8.99 1.43 0.91
C LYS A 127 9.68 1.03 -0.38
N LEU A 128 9.57 1.91 -1.37
CA LEU A 128 10.23 1.80 -2.65
C LEU A 128 11.56 2.54 -2.62
N ASN A 129 12.64 1.83 -2.96
CA ASN A 129 13.98 2.39 -3.04
C ASN A 129 14.62 2.01 -4.39
N PHE A 130 14.60 2.93 -5.34
CA PHE A 130 15.14 2.69 -6.68
C PHE A 130 16.66 2.46 -6.70
N ALA A 131 17.41 3.07 -5.77
CA ALA A 131 18.86 2.88 -5.68
C ALA A 131 19.23 1.47 -5.19
N LYS A 132 18.46 0.95 -4.23
CA LYS A 132 18.60 -0.42 -3.72
C LYS A 132 17.87 -1.47 -4.58
N ARG A 133 16.98 -1.02 -5.47
CA ARG A 133 16.10 -1.86 -6.29
C ARG A 133 15.17 -2.75 -5.46
N THR A 134 14.63 -2.20 -4.38
CA THR A 134 13.73 -2.90 -3.46
C THR A 134 12.38 -2.23 -3.35
N LEU A 135 11.35 -3.02 -3.13
CA LEU A 135 10.01 -2.58 -2.79
C LEU A 135 9.48 -3.51 -1.69
N ASN A 136 9.40 -3.02 -0.45
CA ASN A 136 9.04 -3.87 0.69
C ASN A 136 7.82 -3.29 1.40
N PHE A 137 6.88 -4.14 1.81
CA PHE A 137 5.63 -3.76 2.43
C PHE A 137 5.43 -4.37 3.81
N ASP A 138 4.80 -3.57 4.65
CA ASP A 138 4.02 -4.03 5.79
C ASP A 138 2.55 -4.06 5.35
N ALA A 139 1.92 -5.23 5.38
CA ALA A 139 0.59 -5.44 4.83
C ALA A 139 -0.34 -6.17 5.81
N SER A 140 -1.62 -5.82 5.82
CA SER A 140 -2.65 -6.45 6.65
C SER A 140 -3.92 -6.65 5.85
N VAL A 141 -4.66 -7.73 6.17
CA VAL A 141 -6.05 -7.85 5.74
C VAL A 141 -6.87 -6.80 6.49
N VAL A 142 -7.84 -6.19 5.80
CA VAL A 142 -8.80 -5.25 6.36
C VAL A 142 -10.06 -6.00 6.77
N ASP A 143 -10.45 -5.88 8.04
CA ASP A 143 -11.67 -6.45 8.62
C ASP A 143 -12.92 -5.57 8.44
#